data_AF-A0A7X2SU19-F1
#
_entry.id   AF-A0A7X2SU19-F1
#
_cell.length_a   1.000
_cell.length_b   1.000
_cell.length_c   1.000
_cell.angle_alpha   90.00
_cell.angle_beta   90.00
_cell.angle_gamma   90.00
#
_symmetry.space_group_name_H-M   'P 1'
#
loop_
_entity.id
_entity.type
_entity.pdbx_description
1 polymer ?
#
loop_
_entity_poly.entity_id
_entity_poly.type
_entity_poly.pdbx_seq_one_letter_code
_entity_poly.pdbx_strand_id
1 'polypeptide(L)'
;KFVADFASQEVNFADQDLRVNGDYLYYYNKNWLDINKLKYVRPGLMLGTFKKNRFEPSYALALAVQEVAEENVIELTKDQWTEYVAGNTIFLSGNTRKN
;
A
#
# COMPACT_ATOMS: atom_id res chain seq x y z
N LYS A 1 10.41 5.67 19.46
CA LYS A 1 11.25 6.44 18.53
C LYS A 1 10.96 6.00 17.08
N PHE A 2 11.34 4.78 16.68
CA PHE A 2 11.15 4.26 15.31
C PHE A 2 9.72 4.40 14.71
N VAL A 3 8.67 4.06 15.47
CA VAL A 3 7.28 4.17 14.99
C VAL A 3 6.83 5.61 14.80
N ALA A 4 7.26 6.52 15.68
CA ALA A 4 6.93 7.94 15.58
C ALA A 4 7.70 8.61 14.43
N ASP A 5 8.96 8.23 14.23
CA ASP A 5 9.81 8.73 13.15
C ASP A 5 9.28 8.28 11.76
N PHE A 6 8.67 7.08 11.68
CA PHE A 6 8.03 6.59 10.45
C PHE A 6 6.70 7.28 10.16
N ALA A 7 5.85 7.48 11.17
CA ALA A 7 4.52 8.07 11.00
C ALA A 7 4.56 9.57 10.64
N SER A 8 5.66 10.26 10.91
CA SER A 8 5.85 11.69 10.64
C SER A 8 6.67 11.98 9.38
N GLN A 9 7.07 10.94 8.62
CA GLN A 9 7.77 11.09 7.35
C GLN A 9 6.78 11.07 6.18
N GLU A 10 6.86 12.09 5.32
CA GLU A 10 6.33 11.99 3.97
C GLU A 10 6.97 10.79 3.27
N VAL A 11 6.16 9.81 2.90
CA VAL A 11 6.64 8.61 2.24
C VAL A 11 6.97 8.95 0.78
N ASN A 12 8.23 9.28 0.53
CA ASN A 12 8.76 9.45 -0.82
C ASN A 12 9.38 8.14 -1.30
N PHE A 13 8.75 7.51 -2.30
CA PHE A 13 9.21 6.26 -2.89
C PHE A 13 10.33 6.51 -3.91
N ALA A 14 11.54 6.84 -3.44
CA ALA A 14 12.70 6.88 -4.33
C ALA A 14 13.11 5.46 -4.74
N ASP A 15 13.56 5.28 -5.99
CA ASP A 15 13.93 3.96 -6.53
C ASP A 15 14.94 3.17 -5.66
N GLN A 16 15.88 3.89 -5.05
CA GLN A 16 16.89 3.33 -4.14
C GLN A 16 16.30 2.70 -2.86
N ASP A 17 15.08 3.09 -2.49
CA ASP A 17 14.34 2.63 -1.32
C ASP A 17 13.32 1.54 -1.70
N LEU A 18 13.27 1.14 -2.96
CA LEU A 18 12.38 0.08 -3.45
C LEU A 18 13.13 -1.24 -3.58
N ARG A 19 12.53 -2.31 -3.08
CA ARG A 19 13.06 -3.66 -3.20
C ARG A 19 12.01 -4.64 -3.71
N VAL A 20 12.41 -5.45 -4.68
CA VAL A 20 11.60 -6.55 -5.20
C VAL A 20 12.08 -7.86 -4.60
N ASN A 21 11.16 -8.65 -4.08
CA ASN A 21 11.42 -10.02 -3.62
C ASN A 21 10.37 -10.97 -4.20
N GLY A 22 10.76 -11.76 -5.20
CA GLY A 22 9.82 -12.49 -6.05
C GLY A 22 8.92 -11.51 -6.80
N ASP A 23 7.60 -11.67 -6.67
CA ASP A 23 6.61 -10.78 -7.28
C ASP A 23 6.28 -9.56 -6.42
N TYR A 24 6.78 -9.47 -5.18
CA TYR A 24 6.37 -8.45 -4.22
C TYR A 24 7.31 -7.24 -4.25
N LEU A 25 6.71 -6.05 -4.27
CA LEU A 25 7.40 -4.77 -4.12
C LEU A 25 7.29 -4.27 -2.68
N TYR A 26 8.42 -3.87 -2.10
CA TYR A 26 8.51 -3.30 -0.76
C TYR A 26 9.20 -1.94 -0.79
N TYR A 27 8.75 -1.04 0.06
CA TYR A 27 9.52 0.13 0.49
C TYR A 27 10.39 -0.26 1.68
N TYR A 28 11.68 -0.04 1.53
CA TYR A 28 12.74 -0.27 2.51
C TYR A 28 13.78 0.83 2.35
N ASN A 29 13.75 1.83 3.23
CA ASN A 29 14.67 2.96 3.12
C ASN A 29 16.13 2.48 3.09
N LYS A 30 16.93 2.99 2.16
CA LYS A 30 18.33 2.61 1.96
C LYS A 30 19.20 2.84 3.20
N ASN A 31 18.80 3.79 4.06
CA ASN A 31 19.52 4.12 5.29
C ASN A 31 19.12 3.21 6.46
N TRP A 32 18.12 2.35 6.29
CA TRP A 32 17.82 1.31 7.27
C TRP A 32 18.93 0.24 7.28
N LEU A 33 18.94 -0.58 8.32
CA LEU A 33 19.95 -1.60 8.56
C LEU A 33 20.11 -2.55 7.36
N ASP A 34 21.30 -3.09 7.11
CA ASP A 34 21.44 -4.14 6.10
C ASP A 34 20.84 -5.46 6.63
N ILE A 35 19.75 -5.91 6.01
CA ILE A 35 19.04 -7.15 6.36
C ILE A 35 19.34 -8.32 5.41
N ASN A 36 20.24 -8.15 4.43
CA ASN A 36 20.53 -9.17 3.42
C ASN A 36 21.04 -10.51 4.01
N LYS A 37 21.61 -10.46 5.22
CA LYS A 37 22.12 -11.64 5.94
C LYS A 37 21.10 -12.27 6.90
N LEU A 38 19.90 -11.69 7.02
CA LEU A 38 18.86 -12.17 7.92
C LEU A 38 17.83 -13.01 7.15
N LYS A 39 17.24 -13.98 7.83
CA LYS A 39 15.97 -14.57 7.38
C LYS A 39 14.86 -13.62 7.80
N TYR A 40 14.16 -13.05 6.84
CA TYR A 40 13.03 -12.14 7.07
C TYR A 40 11.79 -12.62 6.33
N VAL A 41 10.62 -12.30 6.89
CA VAL A 41 9.33 -12.55 6.24
C VAL A 41 8.92 -11.35 5.38
N ARG A 42 9.11 -10.13 5.88
CA ARG A 42 8.85 -8.87 5.18
C ARG A 42 9.99 -7.90 5.45
N PRO A 43 10.69 -7.40 4.42
CA PRO A 43 11.82 -6.49 4.64
C PRO A 43 11.35 -5.11 5.12
N GLY A 44 10.19 -4.64 4.65
CA GLY A 44 9.65 -3.32 5.00
C GLY A 44 8.16 -3.21 4.66
N LEU A 45 7.71 -2.00 4.32
CA LEU A 45 6.31 -1.74 3.95
C LEU A 45 6.02 -2.39 2.59
N MET A 46 5.04 -3.29 2.54
CA MET A 46 4.62 -3.94 1.30
C MET A 46 3.82 -2.94 0.45
N LEU A 47 4.28 -2.65 -0.76
CA LEU A 47 3.59 -1.72 -1.67
C LEU A 47 2.58 -2.45 -2.55
N GLY A 48 2.90 -3.67 -2.98
CA GLY A 48 2.03 -4.44 -3.85
C GLY A 48 2.72 -5.63 -4.48
N THR A 49 2.08 -6.19 -5.49
CA THR A 49 2.54 -7.39 -6.19
C THR A 49 2.48 -7.17 -7.69
N PHE A 50 3.55 -7.52 -8.40
CA PHE A 50 3.55 -7.59 -9.86
C PHE A 50 2.85 -8.87 -10.31
N LYS A 51 1.90 -8.74 -11.23
CA LYS A 51 1.25 -9.83 -11.95
C LYS A 51 1.53 -9.64 -13.44
N LYS A 52 1.07 -10.59 -14.27
CA LYS A 52 1.18 -10.44 -15.73
C LYS A 52 0.53 -9.13 -16.19
N ASN A 53 1.36 -8.22 -16.71
CA ASN A 53 1.00 -6.91 -17.26
C ASN A 53 0.27 -5.95 -16.30
N ARG A 54 0.37 -6.14 -14.97
CA ARG A 54 -0.21 -5.19 -14.01
C ARG A 54 0.48 -5.23 -12.66
N PHE A 55 0.31 -4.16 -11.92
CA PHE A 55 0.66 -4.06 -10.51
C PHE A 55 -0.63 -4.08 -9.68
N GLU A 56 -0.68 -4.91 -8.65
CA GLU A 56 -1.77 -4.96 -7.68
C GLU A 56 -1.29 -4.32 -6.37
N PRO A 57 -1.80 -3.13 -5.99
CA PRO A 57 -1.40 -2.45 -4.76
C PRO A 57 -1.81 -3.28 -3.54
N SER A 58 -1.03 -3.19 -2.47
CA SER A 58 -1.28 -3.94 -1.24
C SER A 58 -2.25 -3.19 -0.32
N TYR A 59 -2.94 -3.93 0.53
CA TYR A 59 -3.73 -3.34 1.62
C TYR A 59 -2.85 -2.56 2.62
N ALA A 60 -1.59 -3.00 2.84
CA ALA A 60 -0.67 -2.29 3.71
C ALA A 60 -0.31 -0.90 3.17
N LEU A 61 -0.24 -0.74 1.83
CA LEU A 61 -0.07 0.56 1.20
C LEU A 61 -1.29 1.45 1.45
N ALA A 62 -2.50 0.92 1.26
CA ALA A 62 -3.73 1.67 1.49
C ALA A 62 -3.83 2.22 2.93
N LEU A 63 -3.33 1.50 3.93
CA LEU A 63 -3.29 1.95 5.32
C LEU A 63 -2.15 2.91 5.64
N ALA A 64 -1.05 2.88 4.87
CA ALA A 64 0.12 3.72 5.12
C ALA A 64 0.01 5.10 4.46
N VAL A 65 -0.81 5.24 3.42
CA VAL A 65 -1.00 6.51 2.73
C VAL A 65 -1.84 7.45 3.59
N GLN A 66 -1.32 8.66 3.81
CA GLN A 66 -1.97 9.69 4.63
C GLN A 66 -2.86 10.61 3.80
N GLU A 67 -2.43 10.91 2.57
CA GLU A 67 -3.16 11.78 1.65
C GLU A 67 -3.31 11.10 0.30
N VAL A 68 -4.53 11.14 -0.23
CA VAL A 68 -4.87 10.67 -1.57
C VAL A 68 -5.65 11.78 -2.24
N ALA A 69 -5.36 12.04 -3.51
CA ALA A 69 -6.15 13.00 -4.29
C ALA A 69 -7.63 12.58 -4.27
N GLU A 70 -8.52 13.53 -3.97
CA GLU A 70 -9.96 13.29 -3.73
C GLU A 70 -10.61 12.51 -4.87
N GLU A 71 -10.18 12.75 -6.11
CA GLU A 71 -10.67 12.05 -7.30
C GLU A 71 -10.32 10.55 -7.39
N ASN A 72 -9.44 10.07 -6.51
CA ASN A 72 -9.06 8.67 -6.38
C ASN A 72 -9.63 8.02 -5.10
N VAL A 73 -10.52 8.72 -4.39
CA VAL A 73 -11.18 8.25 -3.17
C VAL A 73 -12.62 7.86 -3.48
N ILE A 74 -13.05 6.70 -2.96
CA ILE A 74 -14.44 6.27 -2.98
C ILE A 74 -14.95 6.32 -1.55
N GLU A 75 -15.84 7.27 -1.25
CA GLU A 75 -16.50 7.35 0.05
C GLU A 75 -17.53 6.24 0.19
N LEU A 76 -17.50 5.54 1.33
CA LEU A 76 -18.42 4.46 1.64
C LEU A 76 -19.30 4.83 2.83
N THR A 77 -20.58 4.47 2.75
CA THR A 77 -21.42 4.44 3.94
C THR A 77 -20.98 3.32 4.88
N LYS A 78 -21.40 3.38 6.15
CA LYS A 78 -21.07 2.35 7.14
C LYS A 78 -21.54 0.94 6.72
N ASP A 79 -22.68 0.86 6.06
CA ASP A 79 -23.23 -0.43 5.59
C ASP A 79 -22.39 -0.97 4.42
N GLN A 80 -22.03 -0.13 3.44
CA GLN A 80 -21.12 -0.51 2.36
C GLN A 80 -19.74 -0.92 2.88
N TRP A 81 -19.20 -0.21 3.87
CA TRP A 81 -17.94 -0.56 4.50
C TRP A 81 -18.01 -1.95 5.15
N THR A 82 -19.09 -2.26 5.86
CA THR A 82 -19.30 -3.57 6.50
C THR A 82 -19.24 -4.72 5.49
N GLU A 83 -19.90 -4.54 4.35
CA GLU A 83 -19.85 -5.52 3.25
C GLU A 83 -18.45 -5.64 2.66
N TYR A 84 -17.78 -4.51 2.39
CA TYR A 84 -16.44 -4.49 1.81
C TYR A 84 -15.40 -5.20 2.69
N VAL A 85 -15.37 -4.92 3.99
CA VAL A 85 -14.40 -5.55 4.91
C VAL A 85 -14.68 -7.03 5.15
N ALA A 86 -15.92 -7.48 4.92
CA ALA A 86 -16.27 -8.90 4.91
C ALA A 86 -15.80 -9.63 3.64
N GLY A 87 -15.29 -8.90 2.64
CA GLY A 87 -14.82 -9.43 1.36
C GLY A 87 -15.90 -9.47 0.27
N ASN A 88 -17.05 -8.83 0.49
CA ASN A 88 -18.12 -8.77 -0.51
C ASN A 88 -17.91 -7.60 -1.48
N THR A 89 -18.46 -7.73 -2.68
CA THR A 89 -18.51 -6.62 -3.64
C THR A 89 -19.60 -5.63 -3.25
N ILE A 90 -19.33 -4.34 -3.39
CA ILE A 90 -20.29 -3.27 -3.17
C ILE A 90 -20.71 -2.64 -4.51
N PHE A 91 -21.95 -2.15 -4.55
CA PHE A 91 -22.45 -1.38 -5.69
C PHE A 91 -22.37 0.12 -5.37
N LEU A 92 -21.78 0.87 -6.30
CA LEU A 92 -21.61 2.31 -6.18
C LEU A 92 -22.74 3.00 -6.93
N SER A 93 -23.54 3.80 -6.22
CA SER A 93 -24.63 4.60 -6.79
C SER A 93 -24.08 5.97 -7.24
N GLY A 94 -23.38 6.01 -8.37
CA GLY A 94 -22.81 7.24 -8.91
C GLY A 94 -22.02 7.02 -10.19
N ASN A 95 -21.69 8.11 -10.89
CA ASN A 95 -20.85 8.07 -12.09
C ASN A 95 -19.40 7.78 -11.68
N THR A 96 -19.11 6.53 -11.38
CA THR A 96 -17.73 6.05 -11.19
C THR A 96 -17.05 6.12 -12.54
N ARG A 97 -15.87 6.75 -12.60
CA ARG A 97 -15.11 6.91 -13.85
C ARG A 97 -15.04 5.55 -14.55
N LYS A 98 -15.68 5.44 -15.73
CA LYS A 98 -15.36 4.40 -16.69
C LYS A 98 -13.96 4.71 -17.19
N ASN A 99 -13.00 3.83 -16.86
CA ASN A 99 -11.72 3.79 -17.55
C ASN A 99 -11.93 3.58 -19.05
#